data_AF-A0AAD6XHJ6-F1
#
_entry.id   AF-A0AAD6XHJ6-F1
#
_cell.length_a   1.000
_cell.length_b   1.000
_cell.length_c   1.000
_cell.angle_alpha   90.00
_cell.angle_beta   90.00
_cell.angle_gamma   90.00
#
_symmetry.space_group_name_H-M   'P 1'
#
loop_
_entity.id
_entity.type
_entity.pdbx_description
1 polymer ?
#
loop_
_entity_poly.entity_id
_entity_poly.type
_entity_poly.pdbx_seq_one_letter_code
_entity_poly.pdbx_strand_id
1 'polypeptide(L)'
;MPRRRGGSKPSAGHAIELHQHILLAVQDLEVRMGLVHRWVPDSEEWREAAIMVQRRRYQRALDELQGLIVARLFELTKMNMSGTGYKLRKHIAKALQAPSRAVKTALSNYNTAAAALDPP
;
A
#
# COMPACT_ATOMS: atom_id res chain seq x y z
N MET A 1 1.35 1.00 45.60
CA MET A 1 1.50 1.57 44.24
C MET A 1 2.79 1.05 43.62
N PRO A 2 2.76 0.08 42.66
CA PRO A 2 3.98 -0.40 42.04
C PRO A 2 4.42 0.54 40.92
N ARG A 3 5.69 0.94 40.94
CA ARG A 3 6.34 1.82 39.97
C ARG A 3 6.39 1.13 38.60
N ARG A 4 5.94 1.83 37.55
CA ARG A 4 6.14 1.41 36.15
C ARG A 4 7.65 1.26 35.90
N ARG A 5 8.11 0.04 35.60
CA ARG A 5 9.46 -0.20 35.08
C ARG A 5 9.56 0.52 33.74
N GLY A 6 10.44 1.52 33.66
CA GLY A 6 10.81 2.15 32.40
C GLY A 6 11.44 1.10 31.48
N GLY A 7 10.94 0.99 30.26
CA GLY A 7 11.62 0.23 29.21
C GLY A 7 12.97 0.89 28.94
N SER A 8 14.05 0.18 29.23
CA SER A 8 15.41 0.59 28.87
C SER A 8 15.48 0.70 27.34
N LYS A 9 15.88 1.86 26.82
CA LYS A 9 16.19 2.00 25.40
C LYS A 9 17.39 1.09 25.08
N PRO A 10 17.35 0.28 24.02
CA PRO A 10 18.48 -0.58 23.68
C PRO A 10 19.74 0.28 23.46
N SER A 11 20.83 -0.12 24.10
CA SER A 11 22.15 0.52 23.97
C SER A 11 22.68 0.36 22.55
N ALA A 12 23.41 1.35 22.04
CA ALA A 12 23.94 1.36 20.67
C ALA A 12 24.78 0.10 20.33
N GLY A 13 25.49 -0.47 21.31
CA GLY A 13 26.23 -1.73 21.13
C GLY A 13 25.34 -2.92 20.81
N HIS A 14 24.17 -3.03 21.47
CA HIS A 14 23.23 -4.13 21.22
C HIS A 14 22.60 -4.05 19.82
N ALA A 15 22.40 -2.82 19.31
CA ALA A 15 21.89 -2.63 17.95
C ALA A 15 22.91 -3.08 16.89
N ILE A 16 24.20 -2.85 17.13
CA ILE A 16 25.29 -3.28 16.25
C ILE A 16 25.42 -4.81 16.27
N GLU A 17 25.43 -5.42 17.45
CA GLU A 17 25.50 -6.88 17.61
C GLU A 17 24.31 -7.58 16.93
N LEU A 18 23.11 -7.04 17.10
CA LEU A 18 21.91 -7.55 16.42
C LEU A 18 22.02 -7.40 14.89
N HIS A 19 22.51 -6.26 14.40
CA HIS A 19 22.73 -6.04 12.98
C HIS A 19 23.73 -7.06 12.39
N GLN A 20 24.84 -7.30 13.08
CA GLN A 20 25.84 -8.29 12.68
C GLN A 20 25.25 -9.71 12.65
N HIS A 21 24.50 -10.09 13.66
CA HIS A 21 23.82 -11.39 13.71
C HIS A 21 22.83 -11.56 12.54
N ILE A 22 22.03 -10.53 12.24
CA ILE A 22 21.09 -10.54 11.10
C ILE A 22 21.85 -10.65 9.78
N LEU A 23 22.95 -9.93 9.60
CA LEU A 23 23.77 -10.01 8.38
C LEU A 23 24.32 -11.41 8.15
N LEU A 24 24.83 -12.08 9.19
CA LEU A 24 25.33 -13.45 9.09
C LEU A 24 24.21 -14.43 8.69
N ALA A 25 23.03 -14.30 9.29
CA ALA A 25 21.88 -15.12 8.95
C ALA A 25 21.44 -14.93 7.48
N VAL A 26 21.49 -13.70 6.98
CA VAL A 26 21.16 -13.41 5.57
C VAL A 26 22.21 -13.99 4.63
N GLN A 27 23.51 -13.91 4.96
CA GLN A 27 24.58 -14.51 4.15
C GLN A 27 24.45 -16.04 4.07
N ASP A 28 24.17 -16.72 5.19
CA ASP A 28 23.93 -18.17 5.19
C ASP A 28 22.77 -18.54 4.25
N LEU A 29 21.68 -17.78 4.31
CA LEU A 29 20.52 -17.98 3.44
C LEU A 29 20.84 -17.71 1.97
N GLU A 30 21.60 -16.67 1.65
CA GLU A 30 22.03 -16.35 0.29
C GLU A 30 22.88 -17.48 -0.31
N VAL A 31 23.83 -18.02 0.47
CA VAL A 31 24.64 -19.18 0.08
C VAL A 31 23.78 -20.42 -0.16
N ARG A 32 22.85 -20.72 0.75
CA ARG A 32 21.95 -21.89 0.64
C ARG A 32 21.01 -21.80 -0.56
N MET A 33 20.62 -20.58 -0.94
CA MET A 33 19.79 -20.33 -2.13
C MET A 33 20.60 -20.22 -3.43
N GLY A 34 21.93 -20.31 -3.36
CA GLY A 34 22.80 -20.19 -4.53
C GLY A 34 22.79 -18.81 -5.17
N LEU A 35 22.54 -17.76 -4.38
CA LEU A 35 22.53 -16.38 -4.87
C LEU A 35 23.97 -15.90 -5.08
N VAL A 36 24.43 -15.89 -6.33
CA VAL A 36 25.80 -15.51 -6.71
C VAL A 36 26.02 -13.99 -6.64
N HIS A 37 24.98 -13.21 -6.97
CA HIS A 37 25.05 -11.75 -6.98
C HIS A 37 23.90 -11.14 -6.20
N ARG A 38 24.24 -10.29 -5.21
CA ARG A 38 23.26 -9.50 -4.48
C ARG A 38 22.91 -8.26 -5.29
N TRP A 39 21.62 -8.05 -5.52
CA TRP A 39 21.14 -6.80 -6.13
C TRP A 39 21.42 -5.64 -5.18
N VAL A 40 22.12 -4.64 -5.73
CA VAL A 40 22.43 -3.37 -5.05
C VAL A 40 21.70 -2.24 -5.75
N PRO A 41 21.47 -1.09 -5.10
CA PRO A 41 20.76 0.04 -5.71
C PRO A 41 21.24 0.45 -7.11
N ASP A 42 22.54 0.29 -7.39
CA ASP A 42 23.15 0.63 -8.68
C ASP A 42 23.06 -0.48 -9.74
N SER A 43 22.71 -1.71 -9.33
CA SER A 43 22.56 -2.84 -10.25
C SER A 43 21.36 -2.63 -11.19
N GLU A 44 21.47 -3.14 -12.41
CA GLU A 44 20.41 -3.01 -13.41
C GLU A 44 19.14 -3.73 -12.96
N GLU A 45 19.30 -4.93 -12.41
CA GLU A 45 18.20 -5.76 -11.92
C GLU A 45 17.43 -5.07 -10.79
N TRP A 46 18.13 -4.34 -9.92
CA TRP A 46 17.46 -3.54 -8.88
C TRP A 46 16.66 -2.38 -9.48
N ARG A 47 17.22 -1.67 -10.48
CA ARG A 47 16.53 -0.56 -11.16
C ARG A 47 15.30 -1.05 -11.92
N GLU A 48 15.42 -2.16 -12.65
CA GLU A 48 14.29 -2.79 -13.33
C GLU A 48 13.19 -3.21 -12.34
N ALA A 49 13.57 -3.89 -11.25
CA ALA A 49 12.64 -4.27 -10.22
C ALA A 49 11.98 -3.05 -9.56
N ALA A 50 12.71 -1.96 -9.34
CA ALA A 50 12.16 -0.72 -8.83
C ALA A 50 11.09 -0.14 -9.78
N ILE A 51 11.36 -0.10 -11.09
CA ILE A 51 10.40 0.32 -12.12
C ILE A 51 9.16 -0.58 -12.09
N MET A 52 9.34 -1.91 -12.04
CA MET A 52 8.24 -2.86 -11.95
C MET A 52 7.37 -2.64 -10.70
N VAL A 53 7.99 -2.37 -9.55
CA VAL A 53 7.26 -2.05 -8.31
C VAL A 53 6.47 -0.76 -8.43
N GLN A 54 7.05 0.31 -9.01
CA GLN A 54 6.32 1.57 -9.22
C GLN A 54 5.15 1.38 -10.18
N ARG A 55 5.35 0.68 -11.30
CA ARG A 55 4.28 0.36 -12.25
C ARG A 55 3.16 -0.44 -11.59
N ARG A 56 3.50 -1.41 -10.74
CA ARG A 56 2.49 -2.19 -9.99
C ARG A 56 1.73 -1.35 -8.97
N ARG A 57 2.39 -0.41 -8.29
CA ARG A 57 1.74 0.53 -7.37
C ARG A 57 0.74 1.42 -8.10
N TYR A 58 1.15 1.96 -9.24
CA TYR A 58 0.28 2.73 -10.12
C TYR A 58 -0.94 1.92 -10.56
N GLN A 59 -0.73 0.70 -11.10
CA GLN A 59 -1.82 -0.15 -11.57
C GLN A 59 -2.82 -0.45 -10.44
N ARG A 60 -2.34 -0.79 -9.24
CA ARG A 60 -3.21 -1.03 -8.08
C ARG A 60 -4.03 0.20 -7.69
N ALA A 61 -3.41 1.38 -7.68
CA ALA A 61 -4.10 2.62 -7.37
C ALA A 61 -5.16 2.95 -8.44
N LEU A 62 -4.86 2.67 -9.71
CA LEU A 62 -5.81 2.80 -10.81
C LEU A 62 -6.98 1.81 -10.68
N ASP A 63 -6.71 0.53 -10.43
CA ASP A 63 -7.73 -0.51 -10.27
C ASP A 63 -8.68 -0.20 -9.10
N GLU A 64 -8.12 0.28 -7.97
CA GLU A 64 -8.89 0.70 -6.80
C GLU A 64 -9.80 1.89 -7.15
N LEU A 65 -9.25 2.92 -7.82
CA LEU A 65 -10.01 4.09 -8.23
C LEU A 65 -11.14 3.71 -9.20
N GLN A 66 -10.86 2.88 -10.20
CA GLN A 66 -11.85 2.39 -11.16
C GLN A 66 -12.95 1.58 -10.47
N GLY A 67 -12.58 0.64 -9.60
CA GLY A 67 -13.53 -0.16 -8.83
C GLY A 67 -14.48 0.69 -7.99
N LEU A 68 -13.97 1.72 -7.33
CA LEU A 68 -14.79 2.65 -6.54
C LEU A 68 -15.72 3.49 -7.41
N ILE A 69 -15.27 3.97 -8.58
CA ILE A 69 -16.11 4.72 -9.52
C ILE A 69 -17.25 3.83 -10.06
N VAL A 70 -16.93 2.59 -10.45
CA VAL A 70 -17.92 1.63 -10.94
C VAL A 70 -18.94 1.28 -9.85
N ALA A 71 -18.48 0.97 -8.64
CA ALA A 71 -19.37 0.74 -7.50
C ALA A 71 -20.30 1.93 -7.25
N ARG A 72 -19.76 3.15 -7.32
CA ARG A 72 -20.53 4.38 -7.17
C ARG A 72 -21.61 4.55 -8.24
N LEU A 73 -21.29 4.27 -9.50
CA LEU A 73 -22.26 4.31 -10.59
C LEU A 73 -23.42 3.34 -10.33
N PHE A 74 -23.12 2.11 -9.89
CA PHE A 74 -24.16 1.14 -9.53
C PHE A 74 -25.04 1.61 -8.36
N GLU A 75 -24.45 2.20 -7.31
CA GLU A 75 -25.21 2.74 -6.17
C GLU A 75 -26.14 3.88 -6.59
N LEU A 76 -25.66 4.81 -7.43
CA LEU A 76 -26.45 5.92 -7.95
C LEU A 76 -27.59 5.44 -8.86
N THR A 77 -27.32 4.48 -9.74
CA THR A 77 -28.36 3.86 -10.57
C THR A 77 -29.43 3.22 -9.69
N LYS A 78 -29.05 2.47 -8.64
CA LYS A 78 -29.99 1.84 -7.70
C LYS A 78 -30.84 2.85 -6.93
N MET A 79 -30.29 4.01 -6.57
CA MET A 79 -31.04 5.10 -5.94
C MET A 79 -32.14 5.66 -6.86
N ASN A 80 -31.86 5.74 -8.16
CA ASN A 80 -32.75 6.33 -9.16
C ASN A 80 -33.76 5.34 -9.76
N MET A 81 -33.66 4.05 -9.45
CA MET A 81 -34.62 3.04 -9.91
C MET A 81 -36.01 3.23 -9.28
N SER A 82 -37.06 3.12 -10.10
CA SER A 82 -38.45 3.03 -9.62
C SER A 82 -38.64 1.76 -8.79
N GLY A 83 -39.38 1.85 -7.68
CA GLY A 83 -39.56 0.74 -6.74
C GLY A 83 -38.57 0.74 -5.56
N THR A 84 -37.57 1.64 -5.55
CA THR A 84 -36.68 1.81 -4.39
C THR A 84 -37.40 2.58 -3.27
N GLY A 85 -37.85 1.86 -2.24
CA GLY A 85 -38.54 2.43 -1.09
C GLY A 85 -37.75 3.55 -0.39
N TYR A 86 -38.46 4.51 0.23
CA TYR A 86 -37.86 5.70 0.84
C TYR A 86 -36.76 5.38 1.87
N LYS A 87 -36.99 4.36 2.73
CA LYS A 87 -35.98 3.91 3.71
C LYS A 87 -34.69 3.45 3.03
N LEU A 88 -34.80 2.64 1.97
CA LEU A 88 -33.63 2.15 1.22
C LEU A 88 -32.91 3.31 0.52
N ARG A 89 -33.63 4.26 -0.09
CA ARG A 89 -33.03 5.47 -0.66
C ARG A 89 -32.24 6.27 0.37
N LYS A 90 -32.74 6.42 1.60
CA LYS A 90 -32.02 7.09 2.69
C LYS A 90 -30.74 6.35 3.10
N HIS A 91 -30.78 5.01 3.14
CA HIS A 91 -29.60 4.19 3.40
C HIS A 91 -28.56 4.32 2.28
N ILE A 92 -28.98 4.27 1.01
CA ILE A 92 -28.09 4.51 -0.14
C ILE A 92 -27.52 5.92 -0.04
N ALA A 93 -28.32 6.97 0.22
CA ALA A 93 -27.83 8.35 0.36
C ALA A 93 -26.74 8.50 1.43
N LYS A 94 -26.92 7.85 2.59
CA LYS A 94 -25.90 7.85 3.65
C LYS A 94 -24.68 7.03 3.23
N ALA A 95 -24.91 5.86 2.64
CA ALA A 95 -23.84 5.01 2.11
C ALA A 95 -23.06 5.74 1.04
N LEU A 96 -23.65 6.64 0.24
CA LEU A 96 -22.97 7.43 -0.78
C LEU A 96 -22.01 8.49 -0.18
N GLN A 97 -22.13 8.91 1.08
CA GLN A 97 -21.24 9.93 1.64
C GLN A 97 -19.84 9.39 1.97
N ALA A 98 -19.73 8.18 2.50
CA ALA A 98 -18.43 7.57 2.87
C ALA A 98 -17.54 7.23 1.64
N PRO A 99 -18.06 6.64 0.53
CA PRO A 99 -17.38 6.41 -0.73
C PRO A 99 -16.87 7.70 -1.37
N SER A 100 -17.50 8.86 -1.16
CA SER A 100 -16.96 10.12 -1.68
C SER A 100 -15.59 10.42 -1.07
N ARG A 101 -15.36 10.09 0.20
CA ARG A 101 -14.03 10.19 0.82
C ARG A 101 -13.08 9.13 0.27
N ALA A 102 -13.56 7.89 0.12
CA ALA A 102 -12.76 6.79 -0.43
C ALA A 102 -12.27 7.09 -1.85
N VAL A 103 -13.14 7.60 -2.73
CA VAL A 103 -12.78 8.02 -4.10
C VAL A 103 -11.74 9.15 -4.09
N LYS A 104 -11.89 10.16 -3.20
CA LYS A 104 -10.90 11.23 -3.07
C LYS A 104 -9.53 10.70 -2.63
N THR A 105 -9.51 9.77 -1.67
CA THR A 105 -8.28 9.13 -1.21
C THR A 105 -7.65 8.27 -2.32
N ALA A 106 -8.44 7.43 -3.00
CA ALA A 106 -7.96 6.61 -4.12
C ALA A 106 -7.43 7.48 -5.27
N LEU A 107 -8.08 8.62 -5.56
CA LEU A 107 -7.60 9.58 -6.55
C LEU A 107 -6.27 10.21 -6.13
N SER A 108 -6.11 10.56 -4.85
CA SER A 108 -4.83 11.06 -4.33
C SER A 108 -3.73 10.00 -4.46
N ASN A 109 -4.02 8.75 -4.11
CA ASN A 109 -3.08 7.64 -4.22
C ASN A 109 -2.67 7.39 -5.68
N TYR A 110 -3.64 7.43 -6.60
CA TYR A 110 -3.41 7.36 -8.03
C TYR A 110 -2.48 8.48 -8.50
N ASN A 111 -2.77 9.73 -8.14
CA ASN A 111 -1.96 10.88 -8.55
C ASN A 111 -0.53 10.78 -8.01
N THR A 112 -0.35 10.36 -6.75
CA THR A 112 0.97 10.14 -6.16
C THR A 112 1.73 9.04 -6.90
N ALA A 113 1.07 7.93 -7.23
CA ALA A 113 1.71 6.83 -7.96
C ALA A 113 2.01 7.20 -9.42
N ALA A 114 1.14 7.99 -10.06
CA ALA A 114 1.33 8.48 -11.42
C ALA A 114 2.52 9.45 -11.52
N ALA A 115 2.67 10.35 -10.54
CA ALA A 115 3.81 11.27 -10.49
C ALA A 115 5.15 10.58 -10.24
N ALA A 116 5.14 9.36 -9.71
CA ALA A 116 6.33 8.55 -9.48
C ALA A 116 6.73 7.69 -10.70
N LEU A 117 5.90 7.65 -11.74
CA LEU A 117 6.26 7.08 -13.03
C LEU A 117 6.82 8.19 -13.91
N ASP A 118 7.92 7.91 -14.60
CA ASP A 118 8.31 8.75 -15.74
C ASP A 118 7.24 8.60 -16.82
N PRO A 119 6.57 9.68 -17.23
CA PRO A 119 5.64 9.62 -18.34
C PRO A 119 6.40 9.32 -19.64
N PRO A 120 5.85 8.47 -20.53
CA PRO A 120 6.44 8.23 -21.85
C PRO A 120 6.45 9.49 -22.73
#